data_AF-A0A395HZB6-F1
#
_entry.id   AF-A0A395HZB6-F1
#
_cell.length_a   1.000
_cell.length_b   1.000
_cell.length_c   1.000
_cell.angle_alpha   90.00
_cell.angle_beta   90.00
_cell.angle_gamma   90.00
#
_symmetry.space_group_name_H-M   'P 1'
#
loop_
_entity.id
_entity.type
_entity.pdbx_description
1 polymer ?
#
loop_
_entity_poly.entity_id
_entity_poly.type
_entity_poly.pdbx_seq_one_letter_code
_entity_poly.pdbx_strand_id
1 'polypeptide(L)'
;MEESLTPFLQYTEKDRRPNAPAFSLALQGPEKLSRTAPYLFHVTLQRVDEASHYCVFAWYPQTHGFATSNGFILLHCTAQGELHQVKLPEYTTLPQLEHQHFSPYHCHKPGNVQQYYDVIPDRLIPCLQTGERYVLLWPGQQYSSWNWIDKVDNSKVVLPGGPFLSFTVEDDGNRPIVPTLISGLQECCPTLIAKIECCPQGQVALQDDLVLATLHVTYVPTSGSGGRPFTFNTAGLTVELWVWRDRWVNLKGFVCGGGWAFVDDPDMQVSPGRDEGFASLRPGETWSNVLRLPLLTDMESNDGGEARVGEGIRCLFTGLQLDWWVWGSREDYLETTVTIPATGSWTVREPGEQPNVSIPAAAPVDLEIV
;
A
#
# COMPACT_ATOMS: atom_id res chain seq x y z
N MET A 1 -1.96 -10.26 -28.16
CA MET A 1 -2.27 -9.35 -27.02
C MET A 1 -1.03 -8.60 -26.57
N GLU A 2 0.11 -9.25 -26.34
CA GLU A 2 1.35 -8.54 -25.96
C GLU A 2 1.85 -7.54 -27.02
N GLU A 3 1.91 -7.95 -28.29
CA GLU A 3 2.36 -7.03 -29.36
C GLU A 3 1.47 -5.79 -29.50
N SER A 4 0.15 -5.93 -29.29
CA SER A 4 -0.80 -4.82 -29.33
C SER A 4 -0.67 -3.85 -28.15
N LEU A 5 0.04 -4.23 -27.07
CA LEU A 5 0.29 -3.36 -25.92
C LEU A 5 1.55 -2.49 -26.11
N THR A 6 2.43 -2.85 -27.04
CA THR A 6 3.69 -2.12 -27.33
C THR A 6 3.52 -0.61 -27.51
N PRO A 7 2.48 -0.10 -28.22
CA PRO A 7 2.29 1.34 -28.40
C PRO A 7 2.05 2.12 -27.11
N PHE A 8 1.66 1.43 -26.04
CA PHE A 8 1.35 2.02 -24.74
C PHE A 8 2.52 1.95 -23.75
N LEU A 9 3.64 1.34 -24.13
CA LEU A 9 4.84 1.25 -23.29
C LEU A 9 5.60 2.58 -23.31
N GLN A 10 5.97 3.07 -22.13
CA GLN A 10 6.79 4.27 -21.95
C GLN A 10 8.26 3.94 -21.71
N TYR A 11 8.53 2.93 -20.88
CA TYR A 11 9.88 2.47 -20.55
C TYR A 11 9.96 0.96 -20.69
N THR A 12 11.07 0.47 -21.21
CA THR A 12 11.33 -0.95 -21.47
C THR A 12 12.63 -1.38 -20.81
N GLU A 13 12.98 -2.66 -20.92
CA GLU A 13 14.24 -3.17 -20.41
C GLU A 13 15.46 -2.49 -21.05
N LYS A 14 15.33 -1.98 -22.28
CA LYS A 14 16.39 -1.28 -23.01
C LYS A 14 16.76 0.07 -22.38
N ASP A 15 15.85 0.64 -21.58
CA ASP A 15 16.04 1.93 -20.94
C ASP A 15 16.77 1.82 -19.59
N ARG A 16 17.03 0.58 -19.12
CA ARG A 16 17.79 0.32 -17.89
C ARG A 16 19.19 0.94 -17.98
N ARG A 17 19.65 1.47 -16.84
CA ARG A 17 20.98 2.05 -16.71
C ARG A 17 21.91 1.02 -16.06
N PRO A 18 23.15 0.84 -16.54
CA PRO A 18 24.07 -0.17 -16.00
C PRO A 18 24.51 0.10 -14.55
N ASN A 19 24.39 1.34 -14.07
CA ASN A 19 24.80 1.74 -12.72
C ASN A 19 23.65 1.71 -11.70
N ALA A 20 22.42 1.47 -12.15
CA ALA A 20 21.23 1.35 -11.32
C ALA A 20 20.85 -0.13 -11.15
N PRO A 21 20.21 -0.51 -10.03
CA PRO A 21 19.65 -1.85 -9.87
C PRO A 21 18.57 -2.11 -10.93
N ALA A 22 18.44 -3.35 -11.36
CA ALA A 22 17.42 -3.76 -12.31
C ALA A 22 16.30 -4.48 -11.57
N PHE A 23 15.07 -4.02 -11.78
CA PHE A 23 13.88 -4.66 -11.26
C PHE A 23 12.99 -5.17 -12.40
N SER A 24 12.24 -6.23 -12.12
CA SER A 24 11.12 -6.71 -12.91
C SER A 24 9.84 -6.66 -12.08
N LEU A 25 8.73 -6.44 -12.76
CA LEU A 25 7.38 -6.49 -12.18
C LEU A 25 6.64 -7.65 -12.84
N ALA A 26 5.83 -8.38 -12.08
CA ALA A 26 4.89 -9.34 -12.61
C ALA A 26 3.52 -9.15 -11.95
N LEU A 27 2.46 -9.32 -12.73
CA LEU A 27 1.08 -9.19 -12.28
C LEU A 27 0.36 -10.50 -12.53
N GLN A 28 -0.41 -10.95 -11.55
CA GLN A 28 -1.26 -12.13 -11.65
C GLN A 28 -2.60 -11.81 -11.03
N GLY A 29 -3.70 -12.18 -11.67
CA GLY A 29 -5.02 -11.91 -11.15
C GLY A 29 -6.08 -12.74 -11.84
N PRO A 30 -7.30 -12.76 -11.28
CA PRO A 30 -8.42 -13.50 -11.85
C PRO A 30 -8.82 -12.98 -13.23
N GLU A 31 -9.27 -13.85 -14.13
CA GLU A 31 -9.78 -13.40 -15.45
C GLU A 31 -11.15 -12.71 -15.36
N LYS A 32 -11.73 -12.63 -14.17
CA LYS A 32 -13.07 -12.11 -13.90
C LYS A 32 -13.01 -11.09 -12.78
N LEU A 33 -13.63 -9.94 -13.02
CA LEU A 33 -13.79 -8.88 -12.06
C LEU A 33 -15.27 -8.69 -11.74
N SER A 34 -15.62 -8.81 -10.46
CA SER A 34 -16.93 -8.39 -9.98
C SER A 34 -16.91 -6.91 -9.62
N ARG A 35 -17.99 -6.21 -9.94
CA ARG A 35 -18.18 -4.79 -9.55
C ARG A 35 -18.60 -4.62 -8.10
N THR A 36 -18.98 -5.71 -7.43
CA THR A 36 -19.51 -5.74 -6.06
C THR A 36 -18.55 -6.40 -5.07
N ALA A 37 -17.45 -6.99 -5.54
CA ALA A 37 -16.42 -7.61 -4.71
C ALA A 37 -15.03 -7.04 -5.03
N PRO A 38 -14.13 -6.91 -4.05
CA PRO A 38 -12.77 -6.48 -4.29
C PRO A 38 -12.05 -7.41 -5.28
N TYR A 39 -11.53 -6.85 -6.37
CA TYR A 39 -10.70 -7.59 -7.31
C TYR A 39 -9.26 -7.65 -6.78
N LEU A 40 -8.93 -8.79 -6.18
CA LEU A 40 -7.60 -9.05 -5.65
C LEU A 40 -6.66 -9.47 -6.77
N PHE A 41 -5.47 -8.87 -6.83
CA PHE A 41 -4.40 -9.26 -7.72
C PHE A 41 -3.08 -9.33 -6.97
N HIS A 42 -2.21 -10.21 -7.44
CA HIS A 42 -0.87 -10.44 -6.92
C HIS A 42 0.14 -9.68 -7.77
N VAL A 43 1.05 -9.00 -7.08
CA VAL A 43 2.16 -8.26 -7.68
C VAL A 43 3.46 -8.82 -7.13
N THR A 44 4.38 -9.13 -8.03
CA THR A 44 5.74 -9.55 -7.68
C THR A 44 6.71 -8.51 -8.19
N LEU A 45 7.49 -7.91 -7.29
CA LEU A 45 8.62 -7.05 -7.61
C LEU A 45 9.91 -7.82 -7.32
N GLN A 46 10.72 -8.06 -8.34
CA GLN A 46 11.94 -8.83 -8.21
C GLN A 46 13.15 -8.01 -8.65
N ARG A 47 14.22 -8.06 -7.87
CA ARG A 47 15.53 -7.56 -8.30
C ARG A 47 16.22 -8.62 -9.17
N VAL A 48 16.57 -8.25 -10.40
CA VAL A 48 17.05 -9.16 -11.45
C VAL A 48 18.47 -8.86 -11.95
N ASP A 49 19.12 -7.82 -11.43
CA ASP A 49 20.54 -7.58 -11.72
C ASP A 49 21.49 -8.50 -10.93
N GLU A 50 22.71 -8.62 -11.43
CA GLU A 50 23.81 -9.37 -10.79
C GLU A 50 24.65 -8.52 -9.83
N ALA A 51 24.29 -7.25 -9.57
CA ALA A 51 25.11 -6.40 -8.72
C ALA A 51 25.01 -6.88 -7.27
N SER A 52 26.14 -7.04 -6.59
CA SER A 52 26.21 -7.59 -5.23
C SER A 52 25.75 -6.63 -4.13
N HIS A 53 25.76 -5.32 -4.41
CA HIS A 53 25.40 -4.27 -3.45
C HIS A 53 23.92 -4.34 -3.07
N TYR A 54 23.59 -3.90 -1.87
CA TYR A 54 22.20 -3.75 -1.43
C TYR A 54 21.69 -2.38 -1.88
N CYS A 55 20.43 -2.33 -2.34
CA CYS A 55 19.79 -1.07 -2.68
C CYS A 55 18.53 -0.87 -1.83
N VAL A 56 18.18 0.39 -1.68
CA VAL A 56 16.93 0.83 -1.11
C VAL A 56 16.05 1.31 -2.25
N PHE A 57 14.90 0.67 -2.41
CA PHE A 57 13.88 1.02 -3.39
C PHE A 57 12.52 0.68 -2.81
N ALA A 58 11.50 1.47 -3.11
CA ALA A 58 10.15 1.19 -2.67
C ALA A 58 9.21 1.39 -3.85
N TRP A 59 8.33 0.40 -4.05
CA TRP A 59 7.29 0.47 -5.05
C TRP A 59 6.09 -0.30 -4.53
N TYR A 60 4.90 0.29 -4.64
CA TYR A 60 3.65 -0.30 -4.19
C TYR A 60 2.54 -0.03 -5.20
N PRO A 61 1.58 -0.96 -5.40
CA PRO A 61 0.57 -0.81 -6.44
C PRO A 61 -0.33 0.41 -6.22
N GLN A 62 -0.82 0.68 -5.01
CA GLN A 62 -1.68 1.86 -4.76
C GLN A 62 -0.95 3.20 -4.97
N THR A 63 0.26 3.35 -4.46
CA THR A 63 0.99 4.64 -4.46
C THR A 63 1.72 4.91 -5.75
N HIS A 64 2.33 3.90 -6.37
CA HIS A 64 3.12 4.06 -7.58
C HIS A 64 2.34 3.63 -8.82
N GLY A 65 1.53 2.57 -8.70
CA GLY A 65 0.71 2.04 -9.79
C GLY A 65 -0.55 2.87 -10.03
N PHE A 66 -1.38 3.15 -9.02
CA PHE A 66 -2.68 3.79 -9.25
C PHE A 66 -2.74 5.28 -8.96
N ALA A 67 -1.85 5.83 -8.13
CA ALA A 67 -1.87 7.24 -7.74
C ALA A 67 -0.99 8.16 -8.61
N THR A 68 -0.20 7.60 -9.55
CA THR A 68 0.63 8.42 -10.45
C THR A 68 -0.07 8.62 -11.79
N SER A 69 0.06 9.83 -12.36
CA SER A 69 -0.42 10.16 -13.72
C SER A 69 0.20 9.29 -14.82
N ASN A 70 1.28 8.58 -14.51
CA ASN A 70 2.03 7.72 -15.42
C ASN A 70 2.07 6.26 -14.92
N GLY A 71 1.15 5.88 -14.03
CA GLY A 71 1.09 4.56 -13.44
C GLY A 71 0.40 3.55 -14.35
N PHE A 72 -0.34 2.61 -13.76
CA PHE A 72 -1.18 1.69 -14.51
C PHE A 72 -2.14 2.44 -15.43
N ILE A 73 -2.25 1.95 -16.66
CA ILE A 73 -3.26 2.40 -17.60
C ILE A 73 -4.33 1.33 -17.74
N LEU A 74 -5.59 1.78 -17.79
CA LEU A 74 -6.72 0.91 -18.05
C LEU A 74 -7.08 1.00 -19.54
N LEU A 75 -7.10 -0.14 -20.21
CA LEU A 75 -7.45 -0.28 -21.62
C LEU A 75 -8.74 -1.10 -21.72
N HIS A 76 -9.71 -0.60 -22.48
CA HIS A 76 -10.90 -1.35 -22.89
C HIS A 76 -10.58 -2.14 -24.15
N CYS A 77 -10.94 -3.42 -24.17
CA CYS A 77 -10.82 -4.30 -25.32
C CYS A 77 -12.16 -4.36 -26.06
N THR A 78 -12.21 -3.87 -27.29
CA THR A 78 -13.43 -3.97 -28.11
C THR A 78 -13.67 -5.41 -28.56
N ALA A 79 -14.89 -5.70 -29.04
CA ALA A 79 -15.23 -7.00 -29.62
C ALA A 79 -14.34 -7.38 -30.83
N GLN A 80 -13.78 -6.37 -31.52
CA GLN A 80 -12.86 -6.52 -32.64
C GLN A 80 -11.40 -6.72 -32.19
N GLY A 81 -11.12 -6.65 -30.88
CA GLY A 81 -9.78 -6.79 -30.31
C GLY A 81 -8.95 -5.51 -30.31
N GLU A 82 -9.57 -4.35 -30.57
CA GLU A 82 -8.90 -3.05 -30.49
C GLU A 82 -8.77 -2.60 -29.02
N LEU A 83 -7.71 -1.85 -28.71
CA LEU A 83 -7.43 -1.35 -27.38
C LEU A 83 -7.64 0.16 -27.32
N HIS A 84 -8.54 0.60 -26.44
CA HIS A 84 -8.78 2.02 -26.18
C HIS A 84 -8.47 2.37 -24.74
N GLN A 85 -7.63 3.37 -24.52
CA GLN A 85 -7.34 3.84 -23.19
C GLN A 85 -8.57 4.51 -22.56
N VAL A 86 -8.95 4.04 -21.37
CA VAL A 86 -10.05 4.59 -20.59
C VAL A 86 -9.61 5.90 -19.97
N LYS A 87 -10.38 6.98 -20.18
CA LYS A 87 -10.15 8.26 -19.50
C LYS A 87 -10.64 8.16 -18.06
N LEU A 88 -9.73 8.32 -17.11
CA LEU A 88 -10.06 8.37 -15.70
C LEU A 88 -10.55 9.76 -15.29
N PRO A 89 -11.50 9.89 -14.35
CA PRO A 89 -12.00 11.18 -13.90
C PRO A 89 -10.93 12.08 -13.26
N GLU A 90 -11.09 13.40 -13.41
CA GLU A 90 -10.14 14.41 -12.94
C GLU A 90 -10.16 14.65 -11.42
N TYR A 91 -11.13 14.14 -10.64
CA TYR A 91 -11.19 14.38 -9.19
C TYR A 91 -10.00 13.80 -8.37
N THR A 92 -9.02 13.22 -9.04
CA THR A 92 -7.69 12.85 -8.53
C THR A 92 -6.61 13.90 -8.87
N THR A 93 -6.99 15.14 -9.18
CA THR A 93 -6.14 16.22 -9.72
C THR A 93 -5.02 16.69 -8.81
N LEU A 94 -5.01 16.29 -7.54
CA LEU A 94 -3.90 16.64 -6.67
C LEU A 94 -2.63 15.96 -7.21
N PRO A 95 -1.53 16.71 -7.43
CA PRO A 95 -0.30 16.17 -8.00
C PRO A 95 0.26 15.00 -7.20
N GLN A 96 1.35 14.42 -7.66
CA GLN A 96 1.92 13.26 -6.99
C GLN A 96 2.53 13.67 -5.64
N LEU A 97 2.33 12.83 -4.61
CA LEU A 97 3.09 12.98 -3.36
C LEU A 97 4.57 12.78 -3.70
N GLU A 98 5.42 13.78 -3.44
CA GLU A 98 6.84 13.67 -3.78
C GLU A 98 7.48 12.53 -2.98
N HIS A 99 8.19 11.66 -3.69
CA HIS A 99 8.57 10.33 -3.23
C HIS A 99 9.63 10.30 -2.12
N GLN A 100 10.14 11.47 -1.69
CA GLN A 100 11.21 11.57 -0.69
C GLN A 100 10.74 11.25 0.74
N HIS A 101 9.42 11.06 0.95
CA HIS A 101 8.84 10.85 2.27
C HIS A 101 8.20 9.47 2.50
N PHE A 102 8.30 8.52 1.55
CA PHE A 102 7.73 7.18 1.74
C PHE A 102 8.65 6.32 2.63
N SER A 103 8.23 6.17 3.90
CA SER A 103 8.61 5.07 4.78
C SER A 103 7.47 4.03 4.76
N PRO A 104 7.76 2.71 4.75
CA PRO A 104 9.10 2.11 4.87
C PRO A 104 9.85 2.01 3.53
N TYR A 105 11.15 2.28 3.62
CA TYR A 105 12.14 2.00 2.59
C TYR A 105 12.49 0.51 2.60
N HIS A 106 12.34 -0.19 1.47
CA HIS A 106 12.71 -1.60 1.41
C HIS A 106 14.16 -1.80 0.99
N CYS A 107 14.89 -2.57 1.79
CA CYS A 107 16.24 -2.99 1.51
C CYS A 107 16.22 -4.27 0.65
N HIS A 108 16.78 -4.19 -0.55
CA HIS A 108 16.84 -5.27 -1.51
C HIS A 108 18.27 -5.80 -1.67
N LYS A 109 18.46 -7.04 -1.24
CA LYS A 109 19.61 -7.86 -1.63
C LYS A 109 19.49 -8.30 -3.11
N PRO A 110 20.58 -8.76 -3.74
CA PRO A 110 20.52 -9.30 -5.10
C PRO A 110 19.55 -10.50 -5.16
N GLY A 111 18.73 -10.57 -6.22
CA GLY A 111 17.70 -11.61 -6.36
C GLY A 111 16.52 -11.50 -5.39
N ASN A 112 16.41 -10.43 -4.59
CA ASN A 112 15.31 -10.24 -3.66
C ASN A 112 13.96 -10.18 -4.41
N VAL A 113 12.95 -10.85 -3.85
CA VAL A 113 11.58 -10.88 -4.35
C VAL A 113 10.68 -10.31 -3.27
N GLN A 114 9.85 -9.35 -3.66
CA GLN A 114 8.74 -8.83 -2.86
C GLN A 114 7.43 -9.20 -3.51
N GLN A 115 6.48 -9.59 -2.68
CA GLN A 115 5.17 -10.02 -3.11
C GLN A 115 4.11 -9.23 -2.35
N TYR A 116 3.15 -8.71 -3.09
CA TYR A 116 2.03 -7.96 -2.57
C TYR A 116 0.74 -8.54 -3.13
N TYR A 117 -0.28 -8.59 -2.29
CA TYR A 117 -1.65 -8.74 -2.76
C TYR A 117 -2.33 -7.39 -2.60
N ASP A 118 -3.03 -6.94 -3.63
CA ASP A 118 -3.65 -5.63 -3.62
C ASP A 118 -4.98 -5.67 -4.38
N VAL A 119 -5.78 -4.63 -4.24
CA VAL A 119 -7.12 -4.54 -4.82
C VAL A 119 -7.18 -3.45 -5.89
N ILE A 120 -7.94 -3.69 -6.96
CA ILE A 120 -8.25 -2.60 -7.90
C ILE A 120 -9.02 -1.51 -7.12
N PRO A 121 -8.61 -0.23 -7.22
CA PRO A 121 -9.27 0.86 -6.51
C PRO A 121 -10.75 0.98 -6.88
N ASP A 122 -11.60 1.17 -5.87
CA ASP A 122 -13.05 1.37 -6.05
C ASP A 122 -13.37 2.51 -7.04
N ARG A 123 -12.50 3.53 -7.13
CA ARG A 123 -12.64 4.64 -8.09
C ARG A 123 -12.61 4.21 -9.57
N LEU A 124 -12.07 3.04 -9.88
CA LEU A 124 -12.04 2.51 -11.25
C LEU A 124 -13.34 1.78 -11.59
N ILE A 125 -14.08 1.27 -10.60
CA ILE A 125 -15.30 0.47 -10.80
C ILE A 125 -16.38 1.20 -11.62
N PRO A 126 -16.63 2.51 -11.46
CA PRO A 126 -17.59 3.24 -12.30
C PRO A 126 -17.21 3.30 -13.79
N CYS A 127 -15.92 3.12 -14.12
CA CYS A 127 -15.43 3.13 -15.51
C CYS A 127 -15.56 1.75 -16.19
N LEU A 128 -15.97 0.72 -15.45
CA LEU A 128 -16.05 -0.66 -15.92
C LEU A 128 -17.50 -1.02 -16.28
N GLN A 129 -17.68 -1.59 -17.47
CA GLN A 129 -18.97 -2.04 -17.97
C GLN A 129 -19.10 -3.56 -17.90
N THR A 130 -20.22 -4.04 -17.37
CA THR A 130 -20.52 -5.48 -17.27
C THR A 130 -20.52 -6.14 -18.65
N GLY A 131 -19.87 -7.30 -18.77
CA GLY A 131 -19.71 -8.07 -20.00
C GLY A 131 -18.51 -7.65 -20.86
N GLU A 132 -17.91 -6.49 -20.57
CA GLU A 132 -16.78 -5.96 -21.34
C GLU A 132 -15.44 -6.48 -20.79
N ARG A 133 -14.43 -6.53 -21.66
CA ARG A 133 -13.07 -6.96 -21.33
C ARG A 133 -12.14 -5.76 -21.19
N TYR A 134 -11.29 -5.80 -20.19
CA TYR A 134 -10.29 -4.77 -19.93
C TYR A 134 -8.91 -5.36 -19.72
N VAL A 135 -7.90 -4.50 -19.89
CA VAL A 135 -6.50 -4.75 -19.59
C VAL A 135 -5.99 -3.65 -18.67
N LEU A 136 -5.43 -4.04 -17.52
CA LEU A 136 -4.66 -3.14 -16.66
C LEU A 136 -3.18 -3.33 -16.99
N LEU A 137 -2.56 -2.37 -17.68
CA LEU A 137 -1.18 -2.45 -18.15
C LEU A 137 -0.27 -1.57 -17.30
N TRP A 138 0.90 -2.10 -16.93
CA TRP A 138 2.03 -1.30 -16.47
C TRP A 138 2.82 -0.77 -17.68
N PRO A 139 2.80 0.54 -17.96
CA PRO A 139 3.49 1.10 -19.13
C PRO A 139 5.01 1.24 -18.92
N GLY A 140 5.49 1.09 -17.68
CA GLY A 140 6.88 1.32 -17.32
C GLY A 140 7.12 2.74 -16.82
N GLN A 141 8.03 2.90 -15.86
CA GLN A 141 8.36 4.19 -15.27
C GLN A 141 9.82 4.27 -14.84
N GLN A 142 10.33 5.49 -14.71
CA GLN A 142 11.63 5.81 -14.12
C GLN A 142 11.47 6.43 -12.71
N TYR A 143 12.37 6.07 -11.80
CA TYR A 143 12.39 6.54 -10.42
C TYR A 143 13.76 7.13 -10.08
N SER A 144 13.75 8.33 -9.50
CA SER A 144 14.93 8.94 -8.86
C SER A 144 15.01 8.64 -7.37
N SER A 145 13.91 8.16 -6.77
CA SER A 145 13.81 7.81 -5.35
C SER A 145 14.28 6.38 -5.11
N TRP A 146 15.59 6.19 -5.11
CA TRP A 146 16.27 4.96 -4.73
C TRP A 146 17.71 5.29 -4.38
N ASN A 147 18.40 4.43 -3.63
CA ASN A 147 19.84 4.59 -3.37
C ASN A 147 20.52 3.23 -3.19
N TRP A 148 21.82 3.17 -3.46
CA TRP A 148 22.65 2.11 -2.92
C TRP A 148 22.89 2.37 -1.43
N ILE A 149 23.05 1.32 -0.62
CA ILE A 149 23.30 1.49 0.82
C ILE A 149 24.71 2.01 1.08
N ASP A 150 25.67 1.62 0.24
CA ASP A 150 27.10 1.78 0.48
C ASP A 150 27.76 2.81 -0.44
N LYS A 151 27.01 3.41 -1.37
CA LYS A 151 27.50 4.45 -2.27
C LYS A 151 26.41 5.40 -2.71
N VAL A 152 26.81 6.59 -3.12
CA VAL A 152 25.91 7.60 -3.69
C VAL A 152 25.89 7.44 -5.20
N ASP A 153 24.70 7.35 -5.79
CA ASP A 153 24.47 7.31 -7.23
C ASP A 153 23.23 8.14 -7.56
N ASN A 154 23.32 8.96 -8.61
CA ASN A 154 22.23 9.85 -9.04
C ASN A 154 21.51 9.32 -10.29
N SER A 155 21.82 8.10 -10.72
CA SER A 155 21.12 7.47 -11.84
C SER A 155 19.67 7.18 -11.46
N LYS A 156 18.84 6.94 -12.48
CA LYS A 156 17.43 6.60 -12.29
C LYS A 156 17.27 5.10 -12.44
N VAL A 157 16.48 4.49 -11.57
CA VAL A 157 15.99 3.12 -11.73
C VAL A 157 14.87 3.14 -12.74
N VAL A 158 14.88 2.15 -13.64
CA VAL A 158 13.77 1.90 -14.57
C VAL A 158 13.06 0.64 -14.12
N LEU A 159 11.75 0.75 -13.91
CA LEU A 159 10.86 -0.40 -13.77
C LEU A 159 10.15 -0.61 -15.12
N PRO A 160 10.57 -1.58 -15.94
CA PRO A 160 10.07 -1.74 -17.31
C PRO A 160 8.58 -2.03 -17.37
N GLY A 161 7.95 -1.52 -18.42
CA GLY A 161 6.58 -1.81 -18.78
C GLY A 161 6.43 -3.17 -19.47
N GLY A 162 5.17 -3.58 -19.65
CA GLY A 162 4.82 -4.87 -20.25
C GLY A 162 3.92 -5.72 -19.37
N PRO A 163 4.15 -5.85 -18.06
CA PRO A 163 3.28 -6.61 -17.17
C PRO A 163 1.84 -6.10 -17.21
N PHE A 164 0.88 -7.01 -17.36
CA PHE A 164 -0.53 -6.66 -17.47
C PHE A 164 -1.44 -7.69 -16.81
N LEU A 165 -2.63 -7.24 -16.41
CA LEU A 165 -3.76 -8.10 -16.08
C LEU A 165 -4.81 -7.97 -17.17
N SER A 166 -5.52 -9.05 -17.47
CA SER A 166 -6.67 -8.99 -18.36
C SER A 166 -7.85 -9.69 -17.72
N PHE A 167 -8.98 -8.99 -17.63
CA PHE A 167 -10.16 -9.46 -16.96
C PHE A 167 -11.43 -9.04 -17.70
N THR A 168 -12.48 -9.82 -17.50
CA THR A 168 -13.84 -9.53 -17.98
C THR A 168 -14.69 -9.12 -16.79
N VAL A 169 -15.51 -8.09 -16.95
CA VAL A 169 -16.36 -7.58 -15.87
C VAL A 169 -17.63 -8.41 -15.81
N GLU A 170 -17.96 -8.97 -14.64
CA GLU A 170 -19.16 -9.76 -14.40
C GLU A 170 -20.04 -9.06 -13.34
N ASP A 171 -21.35 -9.04 -13.57
CA ASP A 171 -22.31 -8.77 -12.50
C ASP A 171 -22.67 -10.11 -11.85
N ASP A 172 -21.81 -10.53 -10.96
CA ASP A 172 -22.23 -11.50 -9.97
C ASP A 172 -23.10 -10.72 -8.97
N GLY A 173 -24.38 -11.10 -8.87
CA GLY A 173 -25.30 -10.54 -7.87
C GLY A 173 -24.81 -10.74 -6.43
N ASN A 174 -25.72 -10.97 -5.47
CA ASN A 174 -25.38 -11.08 -4.04
C ASN A 174 -24.59 -12.38 -3.66
N ARG A 175 -23.54 -12.75 -4.41
CA ARG A 175 -22.63 -13.84 -4.06
C ARG A 175 -21.69 -13.37 -2.96
N PRO A 176 -21.39 -14.21 -1.96
CA PRO A 176 -20.48 -13.86 -0.88
C PRO A 176 -19.10 -13.51 -1.46
N ILE A 177 -18.55 -12.42 -0.92
CA ILE A 177 -17.22 -11.87 -1.23
C ILE A 177 -16.18 -12.91 -0.81
N VAL A 178 -15.68 -13.68 -1.77
CA VAL A 178 -14.50 -14.51 -1.57
C VAL A 178 -13.51 -14.09 -2.66
N PRO A 179 -12.34 -13.54 -2.29
CA PRO A 179 -11.29 -13.27 -3.27
C PRO A 179 -11.01 -14.53 -4.09
N THR A 180 -11.03 -14.44 -5.41
CA THR A 180 -10.75 -15.59 -6.28
C THR A 180 -9.34 -16.10 -5.99
N LEU A 181 -9.25 -17.34 -5.52
CA LEU A 181 -8.01 -18.01 -5.11
C LEU A 181 -6.96 -17.99 -6.23
N ILE A 182 -5.74 -17.52 -5.91
CA ILE A 182 -4.55 -17.86 -6.69
C ILE A 182 -4.05 -19.22 -6.17
N SER A 183 -4.12 -20.24 -7.03
CA SER A 183 -3.72 -21.61 -6.69
C SER A 183 -2.18 -21.74 -6.69
N GLY A 184 -1.62 -22.44 -5.69
CA GLY A 184 -0.24 -22.95 -5.75
C GLY A 184 0.79 -22.37 -4.76
N LEU A 185 0.41 -21.44 -3.88
CA LEU A 185 1.32 -20.91 -2.85
C LEU A 185 1.11 -21.61 -1.50
N GLN A 186 2.19 -22.20 -0.97
CA GLN A 186 2.27 -22.62 0.42
C GLN A 186 2.25 -21.36 1.30
N GLU A 187 1.31 -21.26 2.24
CA GLU A 187 1.20 -20.08 3.09
C GLU A 187 2.33 -20.12 4.14
N CYS A 188 3.44 -19.47 3.82
CA CYS A 188 4.56 -19.27 4.75
C CYS A 188 4.30 -18.08 5.70
N CYS A 189 3.33 -17.21 5.37
CA CYS A 189 2.94 -16.05 6.17
C CYS A 189 1.54 -15.53 5.78
N PRO A 190 0.84 -14.82 6.69
CA PRO A 190 -0.47 -14.26 6.40
C PRO A 190 -0.41 -13.19 5.31
N THR A 191 -1.44 -13.15 4.47
CA THR A 191 -1.60 -12.15 3.40
C THR A 191 -2.57 -11.07 3.83
N LEU A 192 -2.13 -9.81 3.84
CA LEU A 192 -2.92 -8.69 4.33
C LEU A 192 -3.16 -7.65 3.23
N ILE A 193 -4.33 -7.03 3.25
CA ILE A 193 -4.69 -5.86 2.43
C ILE A 193 -5.19 -4.73 3.33
N ALA A 194 -5.02 -3.49 2.88
CA ALA A 194 -5.45 -2.30 3.61
C ALA A 194 -6.45 -1.46 2.81
N LYS A 195 -7.42 -0.86 3.52
CA LYS A 195 -8.39 0.10 2.98
C LYS A 195 -8.53 1.28 3.95
N ILE A 196 -8.66 2.48 3.42
CA ILE A 196 -9.00 3.68 4.20
C ILE A 196 -10.42 4.08 3.89
N GLU A 197 -11.17 4.46 4.92
CA GLU A 197 -12.46 5.12 4.80
C GLU A 197 -12.44 6.42 5.60
N CYS A 198 -12.88 7.53 5.00
CA CYS A 198 -12.97 8.82 5.68
C CYS A 198 -14.42 9.21 5.94
N CYS A 199 -14.64 9.85 7.08
CA CYS A 199 -15.90 10.50 7.42
C CYS A 199 -15.63 11.94 7.85
N PRO A 200 -16.27 12.95 7.23
CA PRO A 200 -17.15 12.89 6.05
C PRO A 200 -16.46 12.46 4.75
N GLN A 201 -17.24 12.02 3.75
CA GLN A 201 -16.73 11.63 2.42
C GLN A 201 -16.71 12.82 1.46
N GLY A 202 -15.61 12.96 0.72
CA GLY A 202 -15.43 13.97 -0.34
C GLY A 202 -15.14 15.39 0.15
N GLN A 203 -15.82 15.85 1.21
CA GLN A 203 -15.65 17.19 1.76
C GLN A 203 -15.57 17.14 3.28
N VAL A 204 -14.71 17.94 3.89
CA VAL A 204 -14.63 18.12 5.36
C VAL A 204 -14.77 19.59 5.70
N ALA A 205 -15.63 19.93 6.66
CA ALA A 205 -15.77 21.32 7.09
C ALA A 205 -14.53 21.73 7.90
N LEU A 206 -13.97 22.91 7.61
CA LEU A 206 -12.82 23.41 8.38
C LEU A 206 -13.16 23.52 9.87
N GLN A 207 -14.41 23.86 10.22
CA GLN A 207 -14.89 24.00 11.59
C GLN A 207 -14.90 22.68 12.40
N ASP A 208 -14.90 21.53 11.74
CA ASP A 208 -14.88 20.24 12.44
C ASP A 208 -13.51 19.96 13.07
N ASP A 209 -12.47 20.71 12.69
CA ASP A 209 -11.06 20.64 13.12
C ASP A 209 -10.43 19.24 12.99
N LEU A 210 -11.16 18.27 12.42
CA LEU A 210 -10.86 16.85 12.53
C LEU A 210 -11.36 16.07 11.32
N VAL A 211 -10.49 15.24 10.77
CA VAL A 211 -10.85 14.16 9.84
C VAL A 211 -10.86 12.85 10.62
N LEU A 212 -11.95 12.10 10.53
CA LEU A 212 -12.00 10.72 11.01
C LEU A 212 -11.63 9.79 9.86
N ALA A 213 -10.48 9.14 9.97
CA ALA A 213 -10.02 8.13 9.02
C ALA A 213 -10.03 6.76 9.68
N THR A 214 -10.75 5.80 9.12
CA THR A 214 -10.74 4.40 9.55
C THR A 214 -9.80 3.61 8.67
N LEU A 215 -8.77 3.01 9.27
CA LEU A 215 -7.89 2.06 8.59
C LEU A 215 -8.42 0.65 8.82
N HIS A 216 -8.72 -0.05 7.75
CA HIS A 216 -9.12 -1.45 7.74
C HIS A 216 -7.96 -2.31 7.22
N VAL A 217 -7.57 -3.33 7.98
CA VAL A 217 -6.59 -4.34 7.57
C VAL A 217 -7.27 -5.70 7.55
N THR A 218 -7.34 -6.33 6.38
CA THR A 218 -8.07 -7.58 6.17
C THR A 218 -7.11 -8.72 5.88
N TYR A 219 -7.28 -9.84 6.58
CA TYR A 219 -6.57 -11.08 6.28
C TYR A 219 -7.24 -11.79 5.10
N VAL A 220 -6.55 -11.85 3.97
CA VAL A 220 -7.05 -12.50 2.75
C VAL A 220 -7.00 -14.03 2.91
N PRO A 221 -8.11 -14.75 2.70
CA PRO A 221 -8.10 -16.20 2.63
C PRO A 221 -7.29 -16.69 1.41
N THR A 222 -6.24 -17.47 1.64
CA THR A 222 -5.49 -18.16 0.58
C THR A 222 -5.78 -19.66 0.58
N SER A 223 -5.60 -20.34 -0.56
CA SER A 223 -5.79 -21.80 -0.70
C SER A 223 -5.00 -22.63 0.33
N GLY A 224 -3.88 -22.07 0.81
CA GLY A 224 -2.99 -22.68 1.80
C GLY A 224 -3.31 -22.30 3.25
N SER A 225 -4.20 -21.34 3.49
CA SER A 225 -4.37 -20.73 4.82
C SER A 225 -4.94 -21.65 5.89
N GLY A 226 -5.53 -22.78 5.50
CA GLY A 226 -6.00 -23.81 6.44
C GLY A 226 -6.95 -23.31 7.54
N GLY A 227 -7.48 -22.09 7.44
CA GLY A 227 -8.25 -21.45 8.50
C GLY A 227 -7.42 -20.98 9.71
N ARG A 228 -6.08 -20.95 9.63
CA ARG A 228 -5.21 -20.67 10.77
C ARG A 228 -5.28 -19.17 11.13
N PRO A 229 -5.66 -18.81 12.38
CA PRO A 229 -5.55 -17.42 12.81
C PRO A 229 -4.08 -17.03 12.96
N PHE A 230 -3.81 -15.73 12.92
CA PHE A 230 -2.53 -15.18 13.33
C PHE A 230 -2.74 -13.98 14.24
N THR A 231 -1.73 -13.70 15.07
CA THR A 231 -1.68 -12.56 15.98
C THR A 231 -0.52 -11.66 15.59
N PHE A 232 -0.74 -10.36 15.56
CA PHE A 232 0.26 -9.38 15.14
C PHE A 232 0.20 -8.13 16.00
N ASN A 233 1.33 -7.42 16.02
CA ASN A 233 1.43 -6.12 16.66
C ASN A 233 0.79 -5.05 15.76
N THR A 234 -0.07 -4.21 16.31
CA THR A 234 -0.81 -3.19 15.56
C THR A 234 -0.09 -1.83 15.52
N ALA A 235 1.11 -1.73 16.08
CA ALA A 235 1.84 -0.48 16.07
C ALA A 235 2.27 -0.09 14.66
N GLY A 236 2.30 1.21 14.39
CA GLY A 236 2.59 1.74 13.06
C GLY A 236 1.42 1.66 12.08
N LEU A 237 0.31 0.99 12.41
CA LEU A 237 -0.92 1.03 11.61
C LEU A 237 -1.66 2.36 11.81
N THR A 238 -1.12 3.39 11.16
CA THR A 238 -1.61 4.76 11.22
C THR A 238 -1.86 5.33 9.82
N VAL A 239 -2.80 6.25 9.72
CA VAL A 239 -3.03 7.06 8.53
C VAL A 239 -2.37 8.42 8.75
N GLU A 240 -1.74 8.94 7.72
CA GLU A 240 -1.19 10.29 7.69
C GLU A 240 -2.09 11.21 6.87
N LEU A 241 -2.17 12.47 7.27
CA LEU A 241 -2.91 13.50 6.55
C LEU A 241 -1.93 14.41 5.82
N TRP A 242 -2.21 14.69 4.56
CA TRP A 242 -1.40 15.55 3.71
C TRP A 242 -2.27 16.64 3.11
N VAL A 243 -1.74 17.86 2.97
CA VAL A 243 -2.42 19.00 2.33
C VAL A 243 -1.68 19.43 1.07
N TRP A 244 -2.44 19.84 0.06
CA TRP A 244 -1.91 20.36 -1.19
C TRP A 244 -1.73 21.88 -1.17
N ARG A 245 -0.49 22.35 -1.35
CA ARG A 245 -0.08 23.76 -1.37
C ARG A 245 1.04 23.99 -2.38
N ASP A 246 0.74 23.79 -3.67
CA ASP A 246 1.71 23.71 -4.78
C ASP A 246 2.70 22.53 -4.68
N ARG A 247 2.79 21.90 -3.50
CA ARG A 247 3.41 20.62 -3.17
C ARG A 247 2.61 19.95 -2.07
N TRP A 248 2.87 18.67 -1.83
CA TRP A 248 2.30 17.98 -0.67
C TRP A 248 3.05 18.32 0.60
N VAL A 249 2.30 18.73 1.61
CA VAL A 249 2.81 19.00 2.95
C VAL A 249 2.15 18.01 3.91
N ASN A 250 2.96 17.25 4.64
CA ASN A 250 2.43 16.36 5.67
C ASN A 250 1.90 17.22 6.81
N LEU A 251 0.61 17.07 7.13
CA LEU A 251 -0.05 17.79 8.21
C LEU A 251 0.24 17.20 9.58
N LYS A 252 1.05 16.15 9.67
CA LYS A 252 1.68 15.76 10.93
C LYS A 252 2.42 17.00 11.43
N GLY A 253 1.80 17.66 12.40
CA GLY A 253 2.48 18.63 13.24
C GLY A 253 3.80 18.00 13.68
N PHE A 254 4.73 18.81 14.15
CA PHE A 254 5.60 18.34 15.22
C PHE A 254 4.70 17.98 16.44
N VAL A 255 3.83 16.96 16.33
CA VAL A 255 3.77 15.97 17.38
C VAL A 255 5.21 15.51 17.42
N CYS A 256 5.96 16.00 18.39
CA CYS A 256 7.20 15.36 18.76
C CYS A 256 6.85 13.87 18.96
N GLY A 257 6.99 13.05 17.92
CA GLY A 257 7.07 11.60 17.98
C GLY A 257 8.40 11.20 18.63
N GLY A 258 8.76 11.92 19.68
CA GLY A 258 10.07 12.07 20.28
C GLY A 258 10.05 13.00 21.51
N GLY A 259 8.88 13.24 22.12
CA GLY A 259 8.76 14.02 23.36
C GLY A 259 8.69 13.19 24.64
N TRP A 260 8.48 11.88 24.52
CA TRP A 260 8.65 10.92 25.61
C TRP A 260 9.19 9.61 25.04
N ALA A 261 10.34 9.68 24.35
CA ALA A 261 11.23 8.53 24.52
C ALA A 261 11.62 8.59 26.00
N PHE A 262 10.93 7.82 26.83
CA PHE A 262 11.35 7.62 28.21
C PHE A 262 12.62 6.75 28.10
N VAL A 263 13.73 7.38 27.74
CA VAL A 263 15.02 6.71 27.54
C VAL A 263 15.49 6.04 28.84
N ASP A 264 14.89 6.45 29.96
CA ASP A 264 15.10 5.93 31.31
C ASP A 264 14.03 4.93 31.79
N ASP A 265 12.92 4.72 31.04
CA ASP A 265 11.93 3.72 31.43
C ASP A 265 12.43 2.31 31.09
N PRO A 266 12.12 1.30 31.93
CA PRO A 266 12.49 -0.07 31.63
C PRO A 266 11.67 -0.62 30.47
N ASP A 267 12.28 -1.49 29.66
CA ASP A 267 11.56 -2.28 28.65
C ASP A 267 10.31 -2.92 29.26
N MET A 268 9.18 -2.80 28.56
CA MET A 268 7.89 -3.32 29.01
C MET A 268 7.75 -4.79 28.60
N GLN A 269 7.32 -5.61 29.55
CA GLN A 269 6.95 -7.00 29.31
C GLN A 269 5.43 -7.06 29.16
N VAL A 270 4.98 -7.41 27.97
CA VAL A 270 3.53 -7.49 27.68
C VAL A 270 3.19 -8.85 27.10
N SER A 271 1.95 -9.30 27.31
CA SER A 271 1.44 -10.52 26.70
C SER A 271 0.66 -10.17 25.44
N PRO A 272 1.00 -10.74 24.26
CA PRO A 272 0.22 -10.53 23.04
C PRO A 272 -1.24 -10.94 23.20
N GLY A 273 -1.54 -11.92 24.06
CA GLY A 273 -2.90 -12.34 24.36
C GLY A 273 -3.72 -11.31 25.16
N ARG A 274 -3.08 -10.44 25.94
CA ARG A 274 -3.75 -9.53 26.90
C ARG A 274 -3.63 -8.05 26.53
N ASP A 275 -2.57 -7.66 25.85
CA ASP A 275 -2.27 -6.26 25.53
C ASP A 275 -3.10 -5.74 24.35
N GLU A 276 -3.51 -4.47 24.36
CA GLU A 276 -4.33 -3.87 23.31
C GLU A 276 -3.53 -3.53 22.04
N GLY A 277 -2.20 -3.47 22.12
CA GLY A 277 -1.30 -3.25 20.99
C GLY A 277 -1.14 -4.46 20.06
N PHE A 278 -1.92 -5.51 20.25
CA PHE A 278 -1.93 -6.72 19.44
C PHE A 278 -3.34 -7.05 18.96
N ALA A 279 -3.47 -7.67 17.80
CA ALA A 279 -4.74 -8.15 17.28
C ALA A 279 -4.59 -9.56 16.72
N SER A 280 -5.67 -10.35 16.75
CA SER A 280 -5.76 -11.61 16.01
C SER A 280 -6.78 -11.51 14.91
N LEU A 281 -6.49 -12.15 13.77
CA LEU A 281 -7.42 -12.30 12.67
C LEU A 281 -7.44 -13.75 12.20
N ARG A 282 -8.64 -14.24 11.90
CA ARG A 282 -8.87 -15.43 11.07
C ARG A 282 -8.93 -15.03 9.61
N PRO A 283 -8.72 -15.96 8.67
CA PRO A 283 -8.89 -15.68 7.25
C PRO A 283 -10.27 -15.06 6.96
N GLY A 284 -10.29 -13.91 6.32
CA GLY A 284 -11.48 -13.12 5.99
C GLY A 284 -11.89 -12.10 7.04
N GLU A 285 -11.27 -12.09 8.23
CA GLU A 285 -11.53 -11.07 9.24
C GLU A 285 -10.76 -9.78 8.97
N THR A 286 -11.32 -8.68 9.47
CA THR A 286 -10.78 -7.32 9.31
C THR A 286 -10.56 -6.68 10.67
N TRP A 287 -9.33 -6.25 10.93
CA TRP A 287 -9.01 -5.33 12.00
C TRP A 287 -9.29 -3.90 11.54
N SER A 288 -9.84 -3.06 12.41
CA SER A 288 -10.16 -1.67 12.08
C SER A 288 -9.79 -0.74 13.23
N ASN A 289 -9.24 0.43 12.90
CA ASN A 289 -8.99 1.48 13.87
C ASN A 289 -9.38 2.85 13.33
N VAL A 290 -10.06 3.65 14.15
CA VAL A 290 -10.49 5.00 13.82
C VAL A 290 -9.46 5.99 14.32
N LEU A 291 -8.80 6.66 13.40
CA LEU A 291 -7.81 7.70 13.66
C LEU A 291 -8.48 9.07 13.59
N ARG A 292 -8.16 9.89 14.60
CA ARG A 292 -8.60 11.28 14.72
C ARG A 292 -7.46 12.17 14.22
N LEU A 293 -7.59 12.70 13.02
CA LEU A 293 -6.55 13.48 12.34
C LEU A 293 -6.90 14.97 12.41
N PRO A 294 -6.20 15.78 13.23
CA PRO A 294 -6.50 17.20 13.34
C PRO A 294 -6.15 17.95 12.04
N LEU A 295 -7.05 18.83 11.61
CA LEU A 295 -6.85 19.73 10.46
C LEU A 295 -6.09 21.01 10.86
N LEU A 296 -6.29 21.44 12.10
CA LEU A 296 -5.54 22.52 12.73
C LEU A 296 -4.33 21.92 13.46
N THR A 297 -3.14 22.17 12.93
CA THR A 297 -1.89 21.85 13.62
C THR A 297 -1.13 23.14 13.89
N ASP A 298 -0.50 23.23 15.07
CA ASP A 298 0.39 24.33 15.49
C ASP A 298 1.69 24.31 14.67
N MET A 299 1.57 24.35 13.34
CA MET A 299 2.69 24.33 12.41
C MET A 299 3.42 25.65 12.49
N GLU A 300 4.51 25.68 13.26
CA GLU A 300 5.47 26.78 13.18
C GLU A 300 6.01 26.87 11.76
N SER A 301 6.00 28.10 11.23
CA SER A 301 6.17 28.42 9.83
C SER A 301 7.46 27.87 9.20
N ASN A 302 7.28 27.18 8.06
CA ASN A 302 8.03 27.31 6.80
C ASN A 302 7.29 26.57 5.65
N ASP A 303 6.40 25.62 5.97
CA ASP A 303 5.63 24.82 5.01
C ASP A 303 4.14 25.25 4.86
N GLY A 304 3.84 26.49 5.25
CA GLY A 304 2.49 27.06 5.28
C GLY A 304 1.76 26.72 6.58
N GLY A 305 1.04 27.69 7.16
CA GLY A 305 0.35 27.56 8.44
C GLY A 305 -0.87 26.64 8.41
N GLU A 306 -1.93 27.00 9.13
CA GLU A 306 -3.18 26.24 9.23
C GLU A 306 -3.83 25.95 7.86
N ALA A 307 -4.51 24.81 7.76
CA ALA A 307 -5.28 24.41 6.59
C ALA A 307 -6.41 25.41 6.28
N ARG A 308 -6.72 25.63 5.00
CA ARG A 308 -7.70 26.64 4.57
C ARG A 308 -8.82 26.04 3.73
N VAL A 309 -9.97 26.69 3.76
CA VAL A 309 -11.10 26.39 2.86
C VAL A 309 -10.64 26.44 1.40
N GLY A 310 -11.02 25.42 0.63
CA GLY A 310 -10.63 25.19 -0.76
C GLY A 310 -9.31 24.43 -0.94
N GLU A 311 -8.56 24.12 0.12
CA GLU A 311 -7.39 23.24 0.01
C GLU A 311 -7.82 21.77 -0.09
N GLY A 312 -7.11 21.00 -0.94
CA GLY A 312 -7.27 19.56 -1.04
C GLY A 312 -6.41 18.84 -0.01
N ILE A 313 -6.97 17.81 0.63
CA ILE A 313 -6.28 16.96 1.59
C ILE A 313 -6.31 15.50 1.15
N ARG A 314 -5.32 14.73 1.59
CA ARG A 314 -5.17 13.30 1.30
C ARG A 314 -4.90 12.52 2.57
N CYS A 315 -5.78 11.57 2.85
CA CYS A 315 -5.56 10.53 3.85
C CYS A 315 -4.78 9.39 3.20
N LEU A 316 -3.62 9.06 3.78
CA LEU A 316 -2.67 8.11 3.20
C LEU A 316 -2.19 7.09 4.24
N PHE A 317 -2.23 5.82 3.86
CA PHE A 317 -1.51 4.74 4.53
C PHE A 317 -0.48 4.22 3.54
N THR A 318 0.80 4.38 3.88
CA THR A 318 1.93 4.09 2.97
C THR A 318 2.28 2.61 2.91
N GLY A 319 1.57 1.77 3.67
CA GLY A 319 1.94 0.38 3.90
C GLY A 319 2.79 0.24 5.17
N LEU A 320 2.88 -0.98 5.67
CA LEU A 320 3.64 -1.29 6.87
C LEU A 320 4.24 -2.68 6.74
N GLN A 321 5.53 -2.80 7.00
CA GLN A 321 6.11 -4.10 7.34
C GLN A 321 5.85 -4.36 8.82
N LEU A 322 5.21 -5.48 9.14
CA LEU A 322 4.95 -5.82 10.53
C LEU A 322 6.26 -6.08 11.27
N ASP A 323 6.45 -5.39 12.40
CA ASP A 323 7.57 -5.61 13.30
C ASP A 323 7.49 -6.97 14.00
N TRP A 324 6.27 -7.47 14.23
CA TRP A 324 6.04 -8.74 14.94
C TRP A 324 4.71 -9.40 14.58
N TRP A 325 4.74 -10.71 14.36
CA TRP A 325 3.55 -11.55 14.22
C TRP A 325 3.86 -13.02 14.52
N VAL A 326 2.84 -13.81 14.85
CA VAL A 326 2.90 -15.25 15.11
C VAL A 326 1.62 -15.94 14.70
N TRP A 327 1.68 -17.23 14.38
CA TRP A 327 0.49 -18.00 14.07
C TRP A 327 -0.25 -18.53 15.29
N GLY A 328 -1.49 -18.10 15.45
CA GLY A 328 -2.36 -18.47 16.55
C GLY A 328 -3.25 -17.29 16.89
N SER A 329 -4.25 -17.58 17.70
CA SER A 329 -5.13 -16.59 18.29
C SER A 329 -4.51 -16.00 19.56
N ARG A 330 -5.03 -14.87 20.03
CA ARG A 330 -4.59 -14.23 21.27
C ARG A 330 -4.68 -15.18 22.47
N GLU A 331 -5.66 -16.07 22.48
CA GLU A 331 -5.84 -17.09 23.52
C GLU A 331 -4.64 -18.04 23.63
N ASP A 332 -3.96 -18.32 22.52
CA ASP A 332 -2.77 -19.20 22.49
C ASP A 332 -1.54 -18.54 23.15
N TYR A 333 -1.56 -17.20 23.31
CA TYR A 333 -0.42 -16.40 23.75
C TYR A 333 -0.69 -15.63 25.05
N LEU A 334 -1.66 -16.06 25.86
CA LEU A 334 -2.00 -15.44 27.15
C LEU A 334 -0.88 -15.51 28.19
N GLU A 335 -0.04 -16.54 28.12
CA GLU A 335 1.11 -16.76 29.01
C GLU A 335 2.45 -16.46 28.32
N THR A 336 2.40 -16.12 27.02
CA THR A 336 3.58 -15.63 26.29
C THR A 336 3.83 -14.19 26.67
N THR A 337 5.10 -13.85 26.86
CA THR A 337 5.54 -12.50 27.14
C THR A 337 6.47 -12.06 26.03
N VAL A 338 6.33 -10.83 25.58
CA VAL A 338 7.22 -10.20 24.62
C VAL A 338 7.71 -8.87 25.17
N THR A 339 8.92 -8.52 24.77
CA THR A 339 9.60 -7.30 25.21
C THR A 339 9.36 -6.15 24.23
N ILE A 340 8.71 -5.08 24.69
CA ILE A 340 8.58 -3.80 23.97
C ILE A 340 9.55 -2.79 24.59
N PRO A 341 10.47 -2.20 23.81
CA PRO A 341 11.44 -1.27 24.35
C PRO A 341 10.80 0.07 24.70
N ALA A 342 11.24 0.64 25.83
CA ALA A 342 10.73 1.91 26.35
C ALA A 342 11.09 3.13 25.47
N THR A 343 11.92 2.93 24.45
CA THR A 343 12.37 3.96 23.49
C THR A 343 11.24 4.53 22.61
N GLY A 344 9.99 4.13 22.84
CA GLY A 344 8.83 4.53 22.02
C GLY A 344 8.77 3.84 20.65
N SER A 345 9.79 3.05 20.31
CA SER A 345 9.73 2.11 19.19
C SER A 345 8.91 0.91 19.66
N TRP A 346 7.68 0.78 19.18
CA TRP A 346 6.84 -0.38 19.45
C TRP A 346 7.37 -1.70 18.83
N THR A 347 8.62 -1.71 18.39
CA THR A 347 9.34 -2.84 17.83
C THR A 347 9.58 -3.90 18.90
N VAL A 348 8.89 -5.03 18.78
CA VAL A 348 9.05 -6.16 19.69
C VAL A 348 10.44 -6.80 19.51
N ARG A 349 11.21 -6.93 20.59
CA ARG A 349 12.60 -7.45 20.54
C ARG A 349 12.68 -8.98 20.46
N GLU A 350 11.64 -9.68 20.88
CA GLU A 350 11.59 -11.14 20.83
C GLU A 350 11.04 -11.63 19.50
N PRO A 351 11.69 -12.59 18.83
CA PRO A 351 11.36 -12.96 17.47
C PRO A 351 9.97 -13.62 17.39
N GLY A 352 9.08 -13.00 16.61
CA GLY A 352 7.95 -13.69 15.98
C GLY A 352 8.43 -14.60 14.84
N GLU A 353 7.51 -15.27 14.15
CA GLU A 353 7.89 -16.13 13.01
C GLU A 353 8.49 -15.29 11.88
N GLN A 354 9.72 -15.64 11.47
CA GLN A 354 10.52 -14.92 10.47
C GLN A 354 10.18 -15.34 9.03
N PRO A 355 9.04 -14.89 8.50
CA PRO A 355 9.18 -14.00 7.34
C PRO A 355 8.49 -12.63 7.51
N ASN A 356 8.99 -11.65 6.75
CA ASN A 356 8.47 -10.28 6.69
C ASN A 356 7.05 -10.28 6.13
N VAL A 357 6.05 -10.05 6.98
CA VAL A 357 4.68 -9.74 6.53
C VAL A 357 4.62 -8.26 6.20
N SER A 358 4.23 -7.96 4.96
CA SER A 358 4.06 -6.59 4.50
C SER A 358 2.59 -6.35 4.21
N ILE A 359 2.06 -5.27 4.76
CA ILE A 359 0.74 -4.75 4.44
C ILE A 359 0.96 -3.69 3.34
N PRO A 360 0.34 -3.83 2.17
CA PRO A 360 0.48 -2.86 1.10
C PRO A 360 -0.11 -1.50 1.52
N ALA A 361 0.32 -0.44 0.84
CA ALA A 361 -0.35 0.85 0.93
C ALA A 361 -1.84 0.72 0.58
N ALA A 362 -2.69 1.49 1.24
CA ALA A 362 -4.11 1.55 0.89
C ALA A 362 -4.32 2.56 -0.24
N ALA A 363 -5.43 2.41 -0.97
CA ALA A 363 -5.86 3.44 -1.91
C ALA A 363 -6.06 4.76 -1.13
N PRO A 364 -5.42 5.87 -1.54
CA PRO A 364 -5.56 7.14 -0.84
C PRO A 364 -6.98 7.68 -0.97
N VAL A 365 -7.44 8.37 0.07
CA VAL A 365 -8.73 9.07 0.08
C VAL A 365 -8.47 10.57 0.05
N ASP A 366 -8.94 11.21 -1.02
CA ASP A 366 -8.82 12.65 -1.21
C ASP A 366 -10.11 13.35 -0.77
N LEU A 367 -9.98 14.47 -0.07
CA LEU A 367 -11.09 15.31 0.40
C LEU A 367 -10.79 16.79 0.09
N GLU A 368 -11.83 17.60 0.02
CA GLU A 368 -11.75 19.06 -0.08
C GLU A 368 -12.17 19.70 1.25
N ILE A 369 -11.45 20.72 1.69
CA ILE A 369 -11.83 21.50 2.88
C ILE A 369 -12.89 22.53 2.48
N VAL A 370 -14.05 22.53 3.13
CA VAL A 370 -15.19 23.43 2.87
C VAL A 370 -15.51 24.39 4.01
#